data_AF-A0A7G3ZZV1-F1
#
_entry.id   AF-A0A7G3ZZV1-F1
#
_cell.length_a   1.000
_cell.length_b   1.000
_cell.length_c   1.000
_cell.angle_alpha   90.00
_cell.angle_beta   90.00
_cell.angle_gamma   90.00
#
_symmetry.space_group_name_H-M   'P 1'
#
loop_
_entity.id
_entity.type
_entity.pdbx_description
1 polymer ?
#
loop_
_entity_poly.entity_id
_entity_poly.type
_entity_poly.pdbx_seq_one_letter_code
_entity_poly.pdbx_strand_id
1 'polypeptide(L)'
;MTFIPPAFAKFRVNTLNLEAKYSTLLGRYKVVDSQVNDGSSVVQQSSLEVLIARTNEVIKCKSGRDTQVDVFNLLINELRQIPKEDKEKTKQGTLFLLGALIHRYFRLIKEYDDYNAYASWTYFGKCDVTTCKLFQAIRRALQFKEIDVVRKRYKEDDLKILDVVTIVKSLEVFRDNMLLEDKEKVPRFMKYPHFVKDEHFKQYLQDIIDEQRKRGAAVLHRFKAIDFVKSLVTQIESERQQLEKDMEKWCRGVAKDYRNFNSFKILDGETINASLIKHVESETSRNAIFSLFYTPSVQDDLESIDHSNFLGKMKDCSDSTCSYMLFGGYVLLLQQLKLLDTDLLFIIQQALGLERSLDELSKEDMLDGVKFLKRFIESKQDTAFDCEFFEGAEKMHTAIARAEKELTLQVAPKKEESEVVILTV
;
A
#
# COMPACT_ATOMS: atom_id res chain seq x y z
N MET A 1 -1.83 17.44 23.89
CA MET A 1 -2.38 16.18 23.33
C MET A 1 -3.28 15.44 24.31
N THR A 2 -4.56 15.32 23.95
CA THR A 2 -5.61 14.54 24.63
C THR A 2 -5.80 13.16 24.00
N PHE A 3 -5.52 13.01 22.71
CA PHE A 3 -5.60 11.73 22.01
C PHE A 3 -4.31 10.93 22.18
N ILE A 4 -4.45 9.65 22.52
CA ILE A 4 -3.34 8.69 22.61
C ILE A 4 -3.52 7.66 21.49
N PRO A 5 -2.61 7.59 20.51
CA PRO A 5 -2.70 6.60 19.45
C PRO A 5 -2.55 5.18 20.01
N PRO A 6 -3.05 4.15 19.31
CA PRO A 6 -2.86 2.77 19.72
C PRO A 6 -1.37 2.44 19.85
N ALA A 7 -1.02 1.53 20.78
CA ALA A 7 0.34 1.05 20.94
C ALA A 7 0.94 0.61 19.59
N PHE A 8 2.21 0.97 19.34
CA PHE A 8 2.83 0.87 18.01
C PHE A 8 2.68 -0.51 17.37
N ALA A 9 2.88 -1.59 18.14
CA ALA A 9 2.72 -2.96 17.65
C ALA A 9 1.32 -3.24 17.07
N LYS A 10 0.26 -2.76 17.75
CA LYS A 10 -1.12 -2.88 17.29
C LYS A 10 -1.39 -1.95 16.11
N PHE A 11 -0.92 -0.70 16.19
CA PHE A 11 -1.14 0.30 15.15
C PHE A 11 -0.46 -0.09 13.82
N ARG A 12 0.74 -0.69 13.89
CA ARG A 12 1.44 -1.27 12.75
C ARG A 12 0.64 -2.36 12.07
N VAL A 13 0.15 -3.33 12.83
CA VAL A 13 -0.66 -4.43 12.28
C VAL A 13 -1.94 -3.89 11.64
N ASN A 14 -2.61 -2.94 12.28
CA ASN A 14 -3.79 -2.28 11.72
C ASN A 14 -3.47 -1.60 10.38
N THR A 15 -2.35 -0.87 10.31
CA THR A 15 -1.91 -0.16 9.11
C THR A 15 -1.57 -1.10 7.96
N LEU A 16 -0.82 -2.17 8.22
CA LEU A 16 -0.45 -3.17 7.21
C LEU A 16 -1.69 -3.92 6.65
N ASN A 17 -2.77 -4.01 7.44
CA ASN A 17 -4.02 -4.63 7.04
C ASN A 17 -5.01 -3.71 6.31
N LEU A 18 -4.71 -2.41 6.15
CA LEU A 18 -5.63 -1.45 5.52
C LEU A 18 -6.05 -1.87 4.11
N GLU A 19 -5.12 -2.28 3.25
CA GLU A 19 -5.42 -2.69 1.87
C GLU A 19 -6.40 -3.86 1.85
N ALA A 20 -6.24 -4.83 2.76
CA ALA A 20 -7.11 -6.00 2.85
C ALA A 20 -8.52 -5.62 3.33
N LYS A 21 -8.62 -4.77 4.36
CA LYS A 21 -9.89 -4.24 4.86
C LYS A 21 -10.61 -3.41 3.80
N TYR A 22 -9.91 -2.47 3.17
CA TYR A 22 -10.45 -1.62 2.12
C TYR A 22 -10.94 -2.44 0.92
N SER A 23 -10.12 -3.39 0.46
CA SER A 23 -10.47 -4.27 -0.65
C SER A 23 -11.69 -5.13 -0.36
N THR A 24 -11.92 -5.45 0.91
CA THR A 24 -13.11 -6.22 1.34
C THR A 24 -14.37 -5.35 1.32
N LEU A 25 -14.30 -4.11 1.80
CA LEU A 25 -15.43 -3.16 1.71
C LEU A 25 -15.82 -2.85 0.26
N LEU A 26 -14.81 -2.67 -0.60
CA LEU A 26 -15.01 -2.44 -2.03
C LEU A 26 -15.50 -3.68 -2.79
N GLY A 27 -15.60 -4.86 -2.14
CA GLY A 27 -16.03 -6.10 -2.78
C GLY A 27 -15.13 -6.51 -3.96
N ARG A 28 -13.82 -6.22 -3.87
CA ARG A 28 -12.88 -6.40 -4.99
C ARG A 28 -12.82 -7.84 -5.47
N TYR A 29 -12.52 -8.00 -6.76
CA TYR A 29 -12.37 -9.30 -7.41
C TYR A 29 -11.29 -10.11 -6.70
N LYS A 30 -11.61 -11.37 -6.40
CA LYS A 30 -10.66 -12.35 -5.86
C LYS A 30 -10.77 -13.63 -6.66
N VAL A 31 -9.63 -14.25 -6.94
CA VAL A 31 -9.62 -15.64 -7.41
C VAL A 31 -9.87 -16.50 -6.18
N VAL A 32 -11.13 -16.88 -5.97
CA VAL A 32 -11.58 -17.61 -4.78
C VAL A 32 -10.99 -19.03 -4.80
N ASP A 33 -10.27 -19.39 -3.74
CA ASP A 33 -9.88 -20.77 -3.45
C ASP A 33 -11.16 -21.62 -3.35
N SER A 34 -11.22 -22.74 -4.05
CA SER A 34 -12.39 -23.64 -4.04
C SER A 34 -12.80 -23.93 -2.59
N GLN A 35 -14.04 -23.57 -2.23
CA GLN A 35 -14.57 -23.79 -0.88
C GLN A 35 -14.43 -25.25 -0.49
N VAL A 36 -13.67 -25.49 0.58
CA VAL A 36 -13.70 -26.76 1.30
C VAL A 36 -15.03 -26.81 2.04
N ASN A 37 -15.90 -27.74 1.68
CA ASN A 37 -16.94 -28.19 2.60
C ASN A 37 -16.24 -28.66 3.89
N ASP A 38 -16.63 -28.09 5.02
CA ASP A 38 -16.14 -28.48 6.36
C ASP A 38 -16.09 -30.01 6.48
N GLY A 39 -14.87 -30.57 6.50
CA GLY A 39 -14.66 -31.98 6.82
C GLY A 39 -13.70 -32.79 5.93
N SER A 40 -13.16 -32.26 4.82
CA SER A 40 -12.17 -33.01 4.03
C SER A 40 -10.76 -32.43 4.15
N SER A 41 -9.78 -33.28 4.48
CA SER A 41 -8.34 -32.98 4.52
C SER A 41 -7.72 -32.78 3.13
N VAL A 42 -8.45 -32.12 2.23
CA VAL A 42 -7.99 -31.84 0.86
C VAL A 42 -7.11 -30.59 0.90
N VAL A 43 -5.89 -30.74 0.39
CA VAL A 43 -4.90 -29.67 0.20
C VAL A 43 -5.61 -28.44 -0.39
N GLN A 44 -5.63 -27.34 0.37
CA GLN A 44 -6.24 -26.08 -0.06
C GLN A 44 -5.57 -25.63 -1.37
N GLN A 45 -6.36 -25.57 -2.45
CA GLN A 45 -5.86 -25.12 -3.76
C GLN A 45 -5.51 -23.64 -3.67
N SER A 46 -4.33 -23.28 -4.12
CA SER A 46 -3.91 -21.88 -4.21
C SER A 46 -4.71 -21.15 -5.30
N SER A 47 -4.83 -19.82 -5.15
CA SER A 47 -5.48 -18.97 -6.15
C SER A 47 -4.87 -19.12 -7.55
N LEU A 48 -3.56 -19.39 -7.65
CA LEU A 48 -2.88 -19.67 -8.92
C LEU A 48 -3.38 -20.98 -9.55
N GLU A 49 -3.49 -22.05 -8.76
CA GLU A 49 -3.99 -23.36 -9.25
C GLU A 49 -5.44 -23.26 -9.71
N VAL A 50 -6.26 -22.53 -8.96
CA VAL A 50 -7.65 -22.25 -9.35
C VAL A 50 -7.69 -21.50 -10.68
N LEU A 51 -6.87 -20.46 -10.85
CA LEU A 51 -6.84 -19.70 -12.10
C LEU A 51 -6.29 -20.52 -13.28
N ILE A 52 -5.28 -21.36 -13.05
CA ILE A 52 -4.77 -22.32 -14.02
C ILE A 52 -5.88 -23.30 -14.44
N ALA A 53 -6.63 -23.84 -13.49
CA ALA A 53 -7.74 -24.76 -13.76
C ALA A 53 -8.80 -24.11 -14.64
N ARG A 54 -9.18 -22.86 -14.32
CA ARG A 54 -10.12 -22.06 -15.13
C ARG A 54 -9.57 -21.75 -16.52
N THR A 55 -8.28 -21.43 -16.63
CA THR A 55 -7.66 -21.10 -17.92
C THR A 55 -7.51 -22.33 -18.83
N ASN A 56 -7.49 -23.55 -18.30
CA ASN A 56 -7.56 -24.76 -19.14
C ASN A 56 -8.83 -24.79 -20.01
N GLU A 57 -9.94 -24.15 -19.60
CA GLU A 57 -11.13 -24.03 -20.45
C GLU A 57 -10.89 -23.12 -21.66
N VAL A 58 -10.04 -22.10 -21.51
CA VAL A 58 -9.58 -21.23 -22.59
C VAL A 58 -8.72 -22.03 -23.56
N ILE A 59 -7.81 -22.87 -23.06
CA ILE A 59 -6.95 -23.73 -23.89
C ILE A 59 -7.77 -24.72 -24.71
N LYS A 60 -8.82 -25.30 -24.12
CA LYS A 60 -9.67 -26.30 -24.79
C LYS A 60 -10.65 -25.68 -25.79
N CYS A 61 -10.72 -24.35 -25.91
CA CYS A 61 -11.71 -23.70 -26.77
C CYS A 61 -11.34 -23.82 -28.26
N LYS A 62 -12.27 -24.34 -29.08
CA LYS A 62 -12.10 -24.41 -30.55
C LYS A 62 -12.49 -23.08 -31.19
N SER A 63 -11.62 -22.08 -31.08
CA SER A 63 -11.90 -20.70 -31.50
C SER A 63 -11.35 -20.31 -32.88
N GLY A 64 -10.48 -21.13 -33.49
CA GLY A 64 -9.76 -20.77 -34.72
C GLY A 64 -8.70 -19.69 -34.51
N ARG A 65 -8.36 -19.36 -33.26
CA ARG A 65 -7.34 -18.39 -32.85
C ARG A 65 -6.18 -19.11 -32.16
N ASP A 66 -5.69 -20.18 -32.79
CA ASP A 66 -4.81 -21.17 -32.15
C ASP A 66 -3.55 -20.55 -31.55
N THR A 67 -2.90 -19.62 -32.25
CA THR A 67 -1.70 -18.93 -31.72
C THR A 67 -2.00 -18.11 -30.46
N GLN A 68 -3.20 -17.55 -30.31
CA GLN A 68 -3.63 -16.81 -29.11
C GLN A 68 -3.92 -17.77 -27.96
N VAL A 69 -4.47 -18.94 -28.27
CA VAL A 69 -4.71 -20.02 -27.31
C VAL A 69 -3.39 -20.60 -26.81
N ASP A 70 -2.41 -20.77 -27.69
CA ASP A 70 -1.08 -21.29 -27.37
C ASP A 70 -0.33 -20.42 -26.36
N VAL A 71 -0.56 -19.10 -26.37
CA VAL A 71 -0.01 -18.20 -25.34
C VAL A 71 -0.40 -18.66 -23.94
N PHE A 72 -1.69 -18.97 -23.73
CA PHE A 72 -2.17 -19.43 -22.44
C PHE A 72 -1.61 -20.80 -22.07
N ASN A 73 -1.43 -21.69 -23.05
CA ASN A 73 -0.82 -23.00 -22.82
C ASN A 73 0.64 -22.87 -22.36
N LEU A 74 1.44 -22.07 -23.06
CA LEU A 74 2.84 -21.80 -22.68
C LEU A 74 2.91 -21.16 -21.29
N LEU A 75 2.11 -20.11 -21.05
CA LEU A 75 2.10 -19.38 -19.79
C LEU A 75 1.71 -20.26 -18.60
N ILE A 76 0.68 -21.09 -18.72
CA ILE A 76 0.30 -22.01 -17.63
C ILE A 76 1.40 -23.02 -17.35
N ASN A 77 2.05 -23.57 -18.39
CA ASN A 77 3.11 -24.55 -18.20
C ASN A 77 4.32 -23.96 -17.48
N GLU A 78 4.66 -22.69 -17.75
CA GLU A 78 5.65 -21.93 -16.97
C GLU A 78 5.20 -21.76 -15.51
N LEU A 79 3.96 -21.31 -15.29
CA LEU A 79 3.45 -21.00 -13.95
C LEU A 79 3.24 -22.23 -13.07
N ARG A 80 3.02 -23.42 -13.64
CA ARG A 80 2.96 -24.70 -12.90
C ARG A 80 4.26 -25.04 -12.19
N GLN A 81 5.39 -24.45 -12.61
CA GLN A 81 6.69 -24.68 -11.97
C GLN A 81 6.89 -23.86 -10.70
N ILE A 82 5.98 -22.94 -10.36
CA ILE A 82 6.07 -22.14 -9.13
C ILE A 82 5.80 -23.04 -7.91
N PRO A 83 6.72 -23.10 -6.92
CA PRO A 83 6.49 -23.87 -5.70
C PRO A 83 5.28 -23.34 -4.91
N LYS A 84 4.37 -24.23 -4.52
CA LYS A 84 3.12 -23.88 -3.81
C LYS A 84 3.36 -23.21 -2.46
N GLU A 85 4.47 -23.54 -1.81
CA GLU A 85 4.87 -22.99 -0.51
C GLU A 85 5.25 -21.50 -0.62
N ASP A 86 5.67 -21.06 -1.81
CA ASP A 86 6.12 -19.69 -2.06
C ASP A 86 4.92 -18.77 -2.33
N LYS A 87 4.35 -18.24 -1.25
CA LYS A 87 3.15 -17.39 -1.28
C LYS A 87 3.33 -16.16 -2.17
N GLU A 88 4.50 -15.54 -2.18
CA GLU A 88 4.74 -14.33 -2.97
C GLU A 88 4.86 -14.67 -4.45
N LYS A 89 5.63 -15.70 -4.83
CA LYS A 89 5.67 -16.14 -6.23
C LYS A 89 4.31 -16.62 -6.71
N THR A 90 3.54 -17.31 -5.88
CA THR A 90 2.18 -17.76 -6.21
C THR A 90 1.25 -16.57 -6.47
N LYS A 91 1.33 -15.51 -5.65
CA LYS A 91 0.58 -14.27 -5.85
C LYS A 91 1.00 -13.54 -7.14
N GLN A 92 2.30 -13.41 -7.39
CA GLN A 92 2.82 -12.80 -8.62
C GLN A 92 2.41 -13.60 -9.86
N GLY A 93 2.51 -14.93 -9.81
CA GLY A 93 2.05 -15.82 -10.89
C GLY A 93 0.54 -15.71 -11.14
N THR A 94 -0.26 -15.55 -10.08
CA THR A 94 -1.71 -15.33 -10.20
C THR A 94 -2.00 -14.03 -10.93
N LEU A 95 -1.35 -12.92 -10.53
CA LEU A 95 -1.50 -11.63 -11.19
C LEU A 95 -0.99 -11.66 -12.64
N PHE A 96 0.08 -12.41 -12.92
CA PHE A 96 0.62 -12.56 -14.27
C PHE A 96 -0.38 -13.26 -15.20
N LEU A 97 -0.95 -14.39 -14.79
CA LEU A 97 -1.97 -15.11 -15.55
C LEU A 97 -3.27 -14.31 -15.69
N LEU A 98 -3.69 -13.66 -14.61
CA LEU A 98 -4.88 -12.81 -14.60
C LEU A 98 -4.71 -11.63 -15.57
N GLY A 99 -3.53 -11.00 -15.57
CA GLY A 99 -3.18 -9.94 -16.50
C GLY A 99 -3.21 -10.41 -17.97
N ALA A 100 -2.75 -11.63 -18.26
CA ALA A 100 -2.83 -12.21 -19.60
C ALA A 100 -4.29 -12.38 -20.08
N LEU A 101 -5.16 -12.92 -19.21
CA LEU A 101 -6.59 -13.07 -19.49
C LEU A 101 -7.27 -11.72 -19.73
N ILE A 102 -7.01 -10.74 -18.85
CA ILE A 102 -7.58 -9.40 -18.91
C ILE A 102 -7.10 -8.64 -20.15
N HIS A 103 -5.82 -8.72 -20.47
CA HIS A 103 -5.24 -8.13 -21.68
C HIS A 103 -5.97 -8.67 -22.92
N ARG A 104 -6.09 -10.00 -23.04
CA ARG A 104 -6.74 -10.61 -24.20
C ARG A 104 -8.25 -10.32 -24.25
N TYR A 105 -8.92 -10.25 -23.10
CA TYR A 105 -10.32 -9.84 -22.98
C TYR A 105 -10.56 -8.44 -23.57
N PHE A 106 -9.82 -7.43 -23.11
CA PHE A 106 -9.96 -6.06 -23.62
C PHE A 106 -9.49 -5.92 -25.07
N ARG A 107 -8.42 -6.64 -25.45
CA ARG A 107 -7.93 -6.61 -26.84
C ARG A 107 -8.95 -7.20 -27.81
N LEU A 108 -9.68 -8.27 -27.44
CA LEU A 108 -10.76 -8.83 -28.27
C LEU A 108 -11.92 -7.83 -28.41
N ILE A 109 -12.27 -7.09 -27.36
CA ILE A 109 -13.30 -6.05 -27.47
C ILE A 109 -12.86 -4.99 -28.49
N LYS A 110 -11.64 -4.47 -28.38
CA LYS A 110 -11.12 -3.45 -29.33
C LYS A 110 -11.04 -3.96 -30.77
N GLU A 111 -10.61 -5.20 -31.00
CA GLU A 111 -10.55 -5.81 -32.35
C GLU A 111 -11.91 -5.90 -33.05
N TYR A 112 -13.01 -5.97 -32.29
CA TYR A 112 -14.38 -6.09 -32.82
C TYR A 112 -15.14 -4.75 -32.79
N ASP A 113 -14.79 -3.83 -31.88
CA ASP A 113 -15.37 -2.48 -31.80
C ASP A 113 -14.82 -1.53 -32.88
N ASP A 114 -13.54 -1.65 -33.26
CA ASP A 114 -12.92 -0.79 -34.28
C ASP A 114 -13.09 -1.36 -35.69
N TYR A 115 -13.98 -0.75 -36.48
CA TYR A 115 -14.18 -1.11 -37.89
C TYR A 115 -12.94 -0.79 -38.78
N ASN A 116 -11.99 0.05 -38.35
CA ASN A 116 -11.00 0.65 -39.26
C ASN A 116 -9.54 0.84 -38.76
N ALA A 117 -9.06 0.11 -37.76
CA ALA A 117 -7.63 0.24 -37.38
C ALA A 117 -6.89 -1.06 -37.01
N TYR A 118 -7.58 -2.12 -36.58
CA TYR A 118 -6.91 -3.23 -35.88
C TYR A 118 -7.15 -4.64 -36.42
N ALA A 119 -7.95 -4.81 -37.48
CA ALA A 119 -8.21 -6.12 -38.06
C ALA A 119 -8.40 -6.06 -39.59
N SER A 120 -7.73 -6.97 -40.31
CA SER A 120 -7.82 -7.11 -41.78
C SER A 120 -9.02 -7.92 -42.27
N TRP A 121 -9.89 -8.41 -41.37
CA TRP A 121 -11.00 -9.35 -41.68
C TRP A 121 -12.41 -8.75 -41.54
N THR A 122 -12.57 -7.45 -41.32
CA THR A 122 -13.87 -6.79 -41.09
C THR A 122 -14.72 -6.55 -42.36
N TYR A 123 -14.34 -7.13 -43.51
CA TYR A 123 -14.98 -6.86 -44.80
C TYR A 123 -16.42 -7.41 -44.95
N PHE A 124 -16.92 -8.26 -44.04
CA PHE A 124 -18.23 -8.93 -44.16
C PHE A 124 -19.19 -8.78 -42.96
N GLY A 125 -19.15 -7.63 -42.27
CA GLY A 125 -20.20 -7.22 -41.33
C GLY A 125 -19.72 -6.92 -39.92
N LYS A 126 -20.58 -6.26 -39.14
CA LYS A 126 -20.36 -6.00 -37.70
C LYS A 126 -20.37 -7.33 -36.93
N CYS A 127 -19.23 -8.01 -36.88
CA CYS A 127 -19.06 -9.14 -35.99
C CYS A 127 -19.13 -8.65 -34.54
N ASP A 128 -19.98 -9.27 -33.74
CA ASP A 128 -20.10 -8.99 -32.31
C ASP A 128 -19.08 -9.84 -31.55
N VAL A 129 -18.28 -9.23 -30.66
CA VAL A 129 -17.28 -9.94 -29.85
C VAL A 129 -17.91 -11.06 -29.01
N THR A 130 -19.19 -10.96 -28.67
CA THR A 130 -19.94 -12.00 -27.95
C THR A 130 -20.04 -13.32 -28.74
N THR A 131 -19.85 -13.31 -30.06
CA THR A 131 -19.79 -14.52 -30.88
C THR A 131 -18.41 -15.19 -30.90
N CYS A 132 -17.37 -14.50 -30.42
CA CYS A 132 -16.01 -15.03 -30.35
C CYS A 132 -15.90 -16.09 -29.23
N LYS A 133 -15.63 -17.35 -29.62
CA LYS A 133 -15.48 -18.47 -28.67
C LYS A 133 -14.34 -18.25 -27.68
N LEU A 134 -13.24 -17.62 -28.11
CA LEU A 134 -12.13 -17.28 -27.23
C LEU A 134 -12.55 -16.24 -26.18
N PHE A 135 -13.31 -15.21 -26.60
CA PHE A 135 -13.85 -14.20 -25.69
C PHE A 135 -14.75 -14.85 -24.63
N GLN A 136 -15.69 -15.70 -25.05
CA GLN A 136 -16.57 -16.42 -24.12
C GLN A 136 -15.82 -17.33 -23.15
N ALA A 137 -14.79 -18.03 -23.62
CA ALA A 137 -13.96 -18.86 -22.75
C ALA A 137 -13.20 -18.02 -21.70
N ILE A 138 -12.66 -16.87 -22.09
CA ILE A 138 -11.99 -15.94 -21.16
C ILE A 138 -12.98 -15.39 -20.13
N ARG A 139 -14.20 -14.99 -20.53
CA ARG A 139 -15.24 -14.55 -19.59
C ARG A 139 -15.55 -15.62 -18.53
N ARG A 140 -15.69 -16.88 -18.95
CA ARG A 140 -15.92 -18.01 -18.03
C ARG A 140 -14.74 -18.20 -17.08
N ALA A 141 -13.50 -18.11 -17.59
CA ALA A 141 -12.31 -18.20 -16.75
C ALA A 141 -12.22 -17.08 -15.70
N LEU A 142 -12.72 -15.89 -16.04
CA LEU A 142 -12.87 -14.73 -15.14
C LEU A 142 -14.15 -14.77 -14.29
N GLN A 143 -14.96 -15.83 -14.41
CA GLN A 143 -16.24 -16.02 -13.71
C GLN A 143 -17.24 -14.87 -13.90
N PHE A 144 -17.27 -14.29 -15.09
CA PHE A 144 -18.31 -13.32 -15.43
C PHE A 144 -19.65 -14.00 -15.62
N LYS A 145 -20.72 -13.23 -15.38
CA LYS A 145 -22.09 -13.69 -15.63
C LYS A 145 -22.27 -14.00 -17.13
N GLU A 146 -23.15 -14.96 -17.40
CA GLU A 146 -23.59 -15.23 -18.76
C GLU A 146 -24.19 -13.96 -19.38
N ILE A 147 -23.96 -13.79 -20.69
CA ILE A 147 -24.41 -12.61 -21.39
C ILE A 147 -25.92 -12.70 -21.58
N ASP A 148 -26.65 -11.73 -21.05
CA ASP A 148 -28.05 -11.52 -21.41
C ASP A 148 -28.12 -11.12 -22.89
N VAL A 149 -28.60 -12.05 -23.70
CA VAL A 149 -28.72 -11.95 -25.16
C VAL A 149 -29.57 -10.74 -25.58
N VAL A 150 -30.48 -10.29 -24.71
CA VAL A 150 -31.44 -9.21 -25.01
C VAL A 150 -30.83 -7.83 -24.77
N ARG A 151 -29.99 -7.67 -23.74
CA ARG A 151 -29.53 -6.34 -23.28
C ARG A 151 -28.11 -5.98 -23.74
N LYS A 152 -27.27 -6.96 -24.11
CA LYS A 152 -25.86 -6.77 -24.52
C LYS A 152 -25.02 -5.85 -23.60
N ARG A 153 -25.40 -5.69 -22.33
CA ARG A 153 -24.69 -4.84 -21.33
C ARG A 153 -23.51 -5.53 -20.65
N TYR A 154 -22.95 -6.54 -21.30
CA TYR A 154 -21.92 -7.39 -20.70
C TYR A 154 -20.70 -6.60 -20.21
N LYS A 155 -20.32 -5.51 -20.91
CA LYS A 155 -19.16 -4.70 -20.54
C LYS A 155 -19.36 -4.03 -19.18
N GLU A 156 -20.54 -3.47 -18.91
CA GLU A 156 -20.84 -2.84 -17.61
C GLU A 156 -20.88 -3.88 -16.49
N ASP A 157 -21.50 -5.04 -16.73
CA ASP A 157 -21.65 -6.07 -15.71
C ASP A 157 -20.34 -6.77 -15.39
N ASP A 158 -19.48 -7.00 -16.38
CA ASP A 158 -18.14 -7.56 -16.18
C ASP A 158 -17.26 -6.59 -15.41
N LEU A 159 -17.35 -5.29 -15.67
CA LEU A 159 -16.57 -4.27 -14.98
C LEU A 159 -17.05 -3.99 -13.54
N LYS A 160 -18.27 -4.41 -13.19
CA LYS A 160 -18.71 -4.47 -11.77
C LYS A 160 -18.04 -5.62 -11.04
N ILE A 161 -17.75 -6.73 -11.73
CA ILE A 161 -17.10 -7.91 -11.14
C ILE A 161 -15.58 -7.69 -11.08
N LEU A 162 -15.00 -7.25 -12.19
CA LEU A 162 -13.57 -7.03 -12.33
C LEU A 162 -13.21 -5.57 -12.05
N ASP A 163 -12.89 -5.30 -10.79
CA ASP A 163 -12.57 -3.95 -10.33
C ASP A 163 -11.31 -3.36 -11.00
N VAL A 164 -11.30 -2.04 -11.15
CA VAL A 164 -10.25 -1.33 -11.89
C VAL A 164 -8.86 -1.47 -11.27
N VAL A 165 -8.76 -1.63 -9.94
CA VAL A 165 -7.48 -1.79 -9.26
C VAL A 165 -6.90 -3.16 -9.58
N THR A 166 -7.74 -4.20 -9.58
CA THR A 166 -7.34 -5.54 -10.01
C THR A 166 -6.94 -5.56 -11.48
N ILE A 167 -7.64 -4.85 -12.35
CA ILE A 167 -7.30 -4.73 -13.78
C ILE A 167 -5.92 -4.11 -13.93
N VAL A 168 -5.70 -2.92 -13.38
CA VAL A 168 -4.44 -2.18 -13.54
C VAL A 168 -3.28 -2.97 -12.95
N LYS A 169 -3.40 -3.45 -11.70
CA LYS A 169 -2.34 -4.21 -11.02
C LYS A 169 -1.96 -5.49 -11.78
N SER A 170 -2.95 -6.23 -12.29
CA SER A 170 -2.66 -7.47 -13.03
C SER A 170 -2.04 -7.18 -14.41
N LEU A 171 -2.52 -6.14 -15.11
CA LEU A 171 -1.97 -5.74 -16.40
C LEU A 171 -0.55 -5.18 -16.28
N GLU A 172 -0.24 -4.43 -15.23
CA GLU A 172 1.11 -3.94 -14.95
C GLU A 172 2.06 -5.10 -14.65
N VAL A 173 1.67 -6.03 -13.78
CA VAL A 173 2.47 -7.26 -13.54
C VAL A 173 2.68 -8.04 -14.83
N PHE A 174 1.65 -8.15 -15.69
CA PHE A 174 1.77 -8.79 -16.99
C PHE A 174 2.71 -8.06 -17.93
N ARG A 175 2.61 -6.72 -18.04
CA ARG A 175 3.51 -5.89 -18.83
C ARG A 175 4.95 -6.06 -18.37
N ASP A 176 5.20 -5.90 -17.08
CA ASP A 176 6.55 -5.92 -16.53
C ASP A 176 7.17 -7.30 -16.75
N ASN A 177 6.42 -8.39 -16.51
CA ASN A 177 6.88 -9.75 -16.81
C ASN A 177 7.14 -9.99 -18.29
N MET A 178 6.31 -9.45 -19.18
CA MET A 178 6.47 -9.59 -20.63
C MET A 178 7.67 -8.79 -21.17
N LEU A 179 8.02 -7.69 -20.50
CA LEU A 179 9.17 -6.85 -20.83
C LEU A 179 10.47 -7.28 -20.15
N LEU A 180 10.42 -8.19 -19.17
CA LEU A 180 11.63 -8.77 -18.58
C LEU A 180 12.50 -9.39 -19.67
N GLU A 181 13.73 -8.92 -19.74
CA GLU A 181 14.77 -9.42 -20.63
C GLU A 181 15.47 -10.63 -20.03
N ASP A 182 15.77 -11.62 -20.86
CA ASP A 182 16.68 -12.70 -20.48
C ASP A 182 18.16 -12.29 -20.62
N LYS A 183 19.07 -13.26 -20.41
CA LYS A 183 20.51 -13.03 -20.50
C LYS A 183 20.96 -12.54 -21.89
N GLU A 184 20.18 -12.80 -22.92
CA GLU A 184 20.45 -12.38 -24.30
C GLU A 184 19.77 -11.04 -24.63
N LYS A 185 19.21 -10.34 -23.63
CA LYS A 185 18.44 -9.10 -23.75
C LYS A 185 17.20 -9.25 -24.63
N VAL A 186 16.64 -10.46 -24.71
CA VAL A 186 15.41 -10.72 -25.45
C VAL A 186 14.23 -10.59 -24.49
N PRO A 187 13.28 -9.67 -24.73
CA PRO A 187 12.09 -9.56 -23.90
C PRO A 187 11.25 -10.84 -23.94
N ARG A 188 10.70 -11.23 -22.79
CA ARG A 188 9.91 -12.47 -22.64
C ARG A 188 8.80 -12.61 -23.67
N PHE A 189 8.09 -11.54 -24.04
CA PHE A 189 6.97 -11.62 -24.99
C PHE A 189 7.37 -12.16 -26.37
N MET A 190 8.64 -12.02 -26.78
CA MET A 190 9.13 -12.55 -28.06
C MET A 190 9.13 -14.09 -28.12
N LYS A 191 9.02 -14.76 -26.96
CA LYS A 191 8.91 -16.23 -26.87
C LYS A 191 7.52 -16.76 -27.19
N TYR A 192 6.53 -15.86 -27.29
CA TYR A 192 5.13 -16.20 -27.49
C TYR A 192 4.74 -16.00 -28.97
N PRO A 193 4.33 -17.06 -29.70
CA PRO A 193 4.09 -17.00 -31.15
C PRO A 193 3.07 -15.96 -31.61
N HIS A 194 2.10 -15.62 -30.76
CA HIS A 194 1.13 -14.57 -31.06
C HIS A 194 1.71 -13.16 -30.88
N PHE A 195 2.44 -12.92 -29.78
CA PHE A 195 2.94 -11.58 -29.46
C PHE A 195 4.15 -11.17 -30.31
N VAL A 196 5.02 -12.12 -30.68
CA VAL A 196 6.15 -11.83 -31.57
C VAL A 196 5.72 -11.32 -32.95
N LYS A 197 4.51 -11.69 -33.39
CA LYS A 197 3.92 -11.24 -34.67
C LYS A 197 3.09 -9.98 -34.53
N ASP A 198 2.86 -9.50 -33.31
CA ASP A 198 2.09 -8.28 -33.04
C ASP A 198 3.05 -7.11 -32.83
N GLU A 199 3.33 -6.37 -33.90
CA GLU A 199 4.26 -5.22 -33.92
C GLU A 199 3.89 -4.14 -32.89
N HIS A 200 2.62 -4.09 -32.48
CA HIS A 200 2.08 -3.06 -31.60
C HIS A 200 1.72 -3.60 -30.21
N PHE A 201 2.11 -4.84 -29.88
CA PHE A 201 1.80 -5.49 -28.60
C PHE A 201 2.04 -4.59 -27.39
N LYS A 202 3.23 -3.95 -27.32
CA LYS A 202 3.61 -3.05 -26.20
C LYS A 202 2.67 -1.85 -26.10
N GLN A 203 2.38 -1.22 -27.24
CA GLN A 203 1.52 -0.04 -27.30
C GLN A 203 0.10 -0.41 -26.88
N TYR A 204 -0.46 -1.51 -27.40
CA TYR A 204 -1.82 -1.93 -27.06
C TYR A 204 -1.97 -2.29 -25.59
N LEU A 205 -0.99 -2.98 -25.01
CA LEU A 205 -0.99 -3.28 -23.59
C LEU A 205 -0.99 -1.99 -22.76
N GLN A 206 -0.14 -1.03 -23.12
CA GLN A 206 -0.06 0.25 -22.43
C GLN A 206 -1.34 1.10 -22.60
N ASP A 207 -1.93 1.13 -23.79
CA ASP A 207 -3.19 1.83 -24.04
C ASP A 207 -4.35 1.28 -23.20
N ILE A 208 -4.42 -0.05 -23.05
CA ILE A 208 -5.40 -0.69 -22.17
C ILE A 208 -5.12 -0.26 -20.72
N ILE A 209 -3.87 -0.31 -20.25
CA ILE A 209 -3.53 0.13 -18.89
C ILE A 209 -3.95 1.58 -18.65
N ASP A 210 -3.64 2.50 -19.56
CA ASP A 210 -3.91 3.92 -19.40
C ASP A 210 -5.40 4.27 -19.46
N GLU A 211 -6.18 3.57 -20.30
CA GLU A 211 -7.64 3.67 -20.32
C GLU A 211 -8.23 3.27 -18.95
N GLN A 212 -7.74 2.19 -18.36
CA GLN A 212 -8.21 1.68 -17.08
C GLN A 212 -7.75 2.56 -15.92
N ARG A 213 -6.52 3.09 -15.97
CA ARG A 213 -6.02 4.09 -15.00
C ARG A 213 -6.87 5.35 -15.01
N LYS A 214 -7.21 5.88 -16.19
CA LYS A 214 -8.12 7.04 -16.31
C LYS A 214 -9.50 6.74 -15.72
N ARG A 215 -10.08 5.56 -16.02
CA ARG A 215 -11.37 5.16 -15.45
C ARG A 215 -11.34 5.04 -13.92
N GLY A 216 -10.25 4.53 -13.38
CA GLY A 216 -10.09 4.23 -11.96
C GLY A 216 -9.32 5.26 -11.15
N ALA A 217 -9.05 6.45 -11.69
CA ALA A 217 -8.06 7.37 -11.12
C ALA A 217 -8.29 7.65 -9.62
N ALA A 218 -9.54 7.92 -9.22
CA ALA A 218 -9.89 8.19 -7.83
C ALA A 218 -9.61 7.01 -6.90
N VAL A 219 -10.06 5.80 -7.26
CA VAL A 219 -9.86 4.61 -6.40
C VAL A 219 -8.40 4.17 -6.38
N LEU A 220 -7.69 4.27 -7.51
CA LEU A 220 -6.24 3.99 -7.56
C LEU A 220 -5.48 4.95 -6.66
N HIS A 221 -5.82 6.24 -6.69
CA HIS A 221 -5.21 7.24 -5.83
C HIS A 221 -5.46 6.95 -4.33
N ARG A 222 -6.64 6.43 -3.97
CA ARG A 222 -6.92 5.97 -2.59
C ARG A 222 -6.03 4.80 -2.16
N PHE A 223 -5.69 3.87 -3.06
CA PHE A 223 -4.72 2.82 -2.75
C PHE A 223 -3.31 3.39 -2.56
N LYS A 224 -2.90 4.43 -3.31
CA LYS A 224 -1.64 5.13 -3.06
C LYS A 224 -1.59 5.75 -1.65
N ALA A 225 -2.70 6.23 -1.12
CA ALA A 225 -2.77 6.71 0.26
C ALA A 225 -2.46 5.59 1.27
N ILE A 226 -2.98 4.38 1.02
CA ILE A 226 -2.71 3.20 1.84
C ILE A 226 -1.22 2.80 1.71
N ASP A 227 -0.68 2.80 0.49
CA ASP A 227 0.72 2.45 0.24
C ASP A 227 1.67 3.43 0.91
N PHE A 228 1.35 4.73 0.92
CA PHE A 228 2.08 5.74 1.69
C PHE A 228 2.18 5.37 3.18
N VAL A 229 1.06 5.17 3.89
CA VAL A 229 1.11 4.86 5.35
C VAL A 229 1.73 3.49 5.64
N LYS A 230 1.60 2.52 4.72
CA LYS A 230 2.28 1.23 4.82
C LYS A 230 3.80 1.37 4.69
N SER A 231 4.27 2.16 3.72
CA SER A 231 5.70 2.43 3.55
C SER A 231 6.25 3.19 4.75
N LEU A 232 5.50 4.17 5.27
CA LEU A 232 5.84 4.93 6.47
C LEU A 232 6.01 4.02 7.69
N VAL A 233 5.04 3.15 7.98
CA VAL A 233 5.16 2.28 9.16
C VAL A 233 6.30 1.25 9.02
N THR A 234 6.57 0.79 7.80
CA THR A 234 7.68 -0.12 7.53
C THR A 234 9.02 0.55 7.81
N GLN A 235 9.17 1.81 7.38
CA GLN A 235 10.36 2.61 7.68
C GLN A 235 10.50 2.89 9.18
N ILE A 236 9.42 3.31 9.86
CA ILE A 236 9.43 3.56 11.31
C ILE A 236 9.84 2.28 12.06
N GLU A 237 9.30 1.11 11.71
CA GLU A 237 9.67 -0.16 12.33
C GLU A 237 11.15 -0.52 12.11
N SER A 238 11.65 -0.34 10.90
CA SER A 238 13.07 -0.58 10.58
C SER A 238 13.99 0.29 11.45
N GLU A 239 13.65 1.57 11.60
CA GLU A 239 14.42 2.50 12.41
C GLU A 239 14.31 2.22 13.90
N ARG A 240 13.11 1.90 14.38
CA ARG A 240 12.85 1.50 15.76
C ARG A 240 13.72 0.30 16.15
N GLN A 241 13.78 -0.73 15.30
CA GLN A 241 14.62 -1.92 15.55
C GLN A 241 16.11 -1.60 15.61
N GLN A 242 16.59 -0.67 14.78
CA GLN A 242 17.98 -0.23 14.83
C GLN A 242 18.27 0.58 16.10
N LEU A 243 17.38 1.52 16.43
CA LEU A 243 17.48 2.36 17.62
C LEU A 243 17.45 1.52 18.91
N GLU A 244 16.60 0.50 18.99
CA GLU A 244 16.54 -0.43 20.13
C GLU A 244 17.88 -1.14 20.38
N LYS A 245 18.55 -1.62 19.31
CA LYS A 245 19.86 -2.26 19.43
C LYS A 245 20.91 -1.29 19.98
N ASP A 246 20.87 -0.03 19.55
CA ASP A 246 21.79 1.00 20.02
C ASP A 246 21.48 1.44 21.45
N MET A 247 20.21 1.53 21.85
CA MET A 247 19.78 1.72 23.24
C MET A 247 20.29 0.60 24.15
N GLU A 248 20.19 -0.66 23.71
CA GLU A 248 20.71 -1.81 24.46
C GLU A 248 22.23 -1.77 24.65
N LYS A 249 22.97 -1.31 23.64
CA LYS A 249 24.42 -1.08 23.78
C LYS A 249 24.69 0.03 24.79
N TRP A 250 24.02 1.17 24.66
CA TRP A 250 24.21 2.30 25.57
C TRP A 250 23.85 1.96 27.01
N CYS A 251 22.69 1.36 27.26
CA CYS A 251 22.26 0.99 28.61
C CYS A 251 23.21 -0.01 29.28
N ARG A 252 23.76 -0.97 28.52
CA ARG A 252 24.81 -1.88 29.02
C ARG A 252 26.11 -1.15 29.33
N GLY A 253 26.50 -0.20 28.48
CA GLY A 253 27.64 0.68 28.70
C GLY A 253 27.50 1.51 29.97
N VAL A 254 26.31 2.11 30.18
CA VAL A 254 25.95 2.86 31.39
C VAL A 254 26.03 1.99 32.63
N ALA A 255 25.46 0.78 32.63
CA ALA A 255 25.53 -0.13 33.77
C ALA A 255 26.97 -0.57 34.12
N LYS A 256 27.87 -0.61 33.12
CA LYS A 256 29.28 -0.92 33.31
C LYS A 256 30.07 0.26 33.87
N ASP A 257 29.85 1.46 33.32
CA ASP A 257 30.58 2.67 33.68
C ASP A 257 30.09 3.27 35.01
N TYR A 258 28.80 3.10 35.32
CA TYR A 258 28.15 3.61 36.51
C TYR A 258 27.49 2.45 37.27
N ARG A 259 28.24 1.81 38.18
CA ARG A 259 27.68 0.71 39.00
C ARG A 259 26.51 1.15 39.89
N ASN A 260 26.48 2.41 40.27
CA ASN A 260 25.38 3.02 41.03
C ASN A 260 24.54 3.87 40.08
N PHE A 261 23.30 3.46 39.83
CA PHE A 261 22.37 4.20 38.97
C PHE A 261 22.11 5.63 39.47
N ASN A 262 22.17 5.85 40.80
CA ASN A 262 22.03 7.20 41.36
C ASN A 262 23.15 8.15 40.95
N SER A 263 24.33 7.64 40.58
CA SER A 263 25.40 8.46 40.03
C SER A 263 25.17 8.78 38.55
N PHE A 264 24.47 7.91 37.82
CA PHE A 264 24.10 8.15 36.42
C PHE A 264 22.95 9.16 36.29
N LYS A 265 21.93 9.10 37.16
CA LYS A 265 20.73 9.96 37.05
C LYS A 265 21.01 11.45 37.26
N ILE A 266 22.13 11.80 37.90
CA ILE A 266 22.52 13.19 38.20
C ILE A 266 23.55 13.76 37.20
N LEU A 267 23.85 13.02 36.13
CA LEU A 267 24.77 13.48 35.10
C LEU A 267 24.17 14.66 34.33
N ASP A 268 25.03 15.59 33.92
CA ASP A 268 24.66 16.69 33.05
C ASP A 268 24.56 16.25 31.57
N GLY A 269 24.06 17.16 30.73
CA GLY A 269 23.89 16.93 29.30
C GLY A 269 25.20 16.59 28.57
N GLU A 270 26.31 17.23 28.95
CA GLU A 270 27.61 16.98 28.34
C GLU A 270 28.11 15.57 28.64
N THR A 271 27.97 15.11 29.89
CA THR A 271 28.40 13.78 30.29
C THR A 271 27.51 12.68 29.70
N ILE A 272 26.20 12.92 29.60
CA ILE A 272 25.28 12.01 28.90
C ILE A 272 25.67 11.89 27.42
N ASN A 273 25.96 13.02 26.75
CA ASN A 273 26.39 12.99 25.35
C ASN A 273 27.74 12.27 25.17
N ALA A 274 28.71 12.51 26.06
CA ALA A 274 29.99 11.80 26.04
C ALA A 274 29.80 10.27 26.25
N SER A 275 28.89 9.88 27.13
CA SER A 275 28.50 8.47 27.34
C SER A 275 27.90 7.86 26.06
N LEU A 276 27.02 8.58 25.37
CA LEU A 276 26.45 8.14 24.10
C LEU A 276 27.51 7.98 23.01
N ILE A 277 28.42 8.95 22.86
CA ILE A 277 29.53 8.89 21.90
C ILE A 277 30.42 7.66 22.16
N LYS A 278 30.66 7.33 23.43
CA LYS A 278 31.48 6.17 23.81
C LYS A 278 30.86 4.82 23.42
N HIS A 279 29.53 4.69 23.46
CA HIS A 279 28.84 3.39 23.34
C HIS A 279 27.99 3.22 22.07
N VAL A 280 27.69 4.31 21.35
CA VAL A 280 26.82 4.32 20.17
C VAL A 280 27.52 5.01 19.00
N GLU A 281 27.80 4.22 17.96
CA GLU A 281 28.54 4.68 16.77
C GLU A 281 27.73 5.63 15.87
N SER A 282 26.44 5.35 15.70
CA SER A 282 25.54 6.11 14.83
C SER A 282 25.19 7.47 15.44
N GLU A 283 25.52 8.57 14.77
CA GLU A 283 25.16 9.92 15.19
C GLU A 283 23.64 10.13 15.24
N THR A 284 22.94 9.62 14.23
CA THR A 284 21.47 9.65 14.19
C THR A 284 20.87 8.93 15.39
N SER A 285 21.40 7.76 15.75
CA SER A 285 20.94 7.03 16.93
C SER A 285 21.28 7.79 18.22
N ARG A 286 22.47 8.39 18.33
CA ARG A 286 22.84 9.21 19.49
C ARG A 286 21.85 10.36 19.72
N ASN A 287 21.55 11.12 18.67
CA ASN A 287 20.64 12.26 18.76
C ASN A 287 19.22 11.82 19.14
N ALA A 288 18.76 10.68 18.60
CA ALA A 288 17.46 10.11 18.94
C ALA A 288 17.41 9.61 20.40
N ILE A 289 18.41 8.85 20.85
CA ILE A 289 18.49 8.35 22.24
C ILE A 289 18.59 9.53 23.21
N PHE A 290 19.39 10.55 22.90
CA PHE A 290 19.51 11.76 23.71
C PHE A 290 18.15 12.46 23.85
N SER A 291 17.45 12.67 22.73
CA SER A 291 16.13 13.31 22.72
C SER A 291 15.09 12.51 23.53
N LEU A 292 15.12 11.18 23.41
CA LEU A 292 14.25 10.30 24.19
C LEU A 292 14.56 10.33 25.69
N PHE A 293 15.84 10.34 26.05
CA PHE A 293 16.26 10.43 27.45
C PHE A 293 15.70 11.68 28.10
N TYR A 294 15.73 12.83 27.42
CA TYR A 294 15.21 14.11 27.93
C TYR A 294 13.69 14.31 27.72
N THR A 295 12.97 13.30 27.28
CA THR A 295 11.50 13.38 27.23
C THR A 295 10.94 13.36 28.66
N PRO A 296 9.91 14.18 29.00
CA PRO A 296 9.35 14.22 30.36
C PRO A 296 9.01 12.83 30.91
N SER A 297 8.41 11.97 30.09
CA SER A 297 8.08 10.60 30.49
C SER A 297 9.26 9.76 30.99
N VAL A 298 10.48 10.00 30.50
CA VAL A 298 11.68 9.32 30.99
C VAL A 298 12.25 10.04 32.18
N GLN A 299 12.36 11.37 32.11
CA GLN A 299 12.93 12.21 33.17
C GLN A 299 12.14 12.11 34.49
N ASP A 300 10.81 12.14 34.42
CA ASP A 300 9.92 12.07 35.57
C ASP A 300 10.05 10.71 36.30
N ASP A 301 10.38 9.64 35.56
CA ASP A 301 10.53 8.30 36.10
C ASP A 301 11.94 8.01 36.63
N LEU A 302 12.96 8.81 36.28
CA LEU A 302 14.37 8.57 36.63
C LEU A 302 14.60 8.41 38.13
N GLU A 303 13.80 9.08 38.97
CA GLU A 303 13.93 8.97 40.43
C GLU A 303 13.47 7.62 40.98
N SER A 304 12.58 6.94 40.25
CA SER A 304 11.89 5.71 40.69
C SER A 304 12.40 4.43 40.03
N ILE A 305 13.27 4.54 39.02
CA ILE A 305 13.80 3.41 38.25
C ILE A 305 15.27 3.12 38.58
N ASP A 306 15.72 1.93 38.18
CA ASP A 306 17.10 1.45 38.29
C ASP A 306 17.63 0.97 36.94
N HIS A 307 18.85 0.43 36.91
CA HIS A 307 19.43 -0.15 35.70
C HIS A 307 18.56 -1.24 35.05
N SER A 308 17.79 -2.00 35.84
CA SER A 308 16.98 -3.11 35.34
C SER A 308 15.77 -2.62 34.54
N ASN A 309 15.19 -1.48 34.96
CA ASN A 309 13.98 -0.91 34.35
C ASN A 309 14.26 0.20 33.34
N PHE A 310 15.43 0.85 33.40
CA PHE A 310 15.77 2.00 32.55
C PHE A 310 15.65 1.71 31.05
N LEU A 311 16.17 0.57 30.59
CA LEU A 311 16.06 0.17 29.19
C LEU A 311 14.60 -0.01 28.76
N GLY A 312 13.77 -0.63 29.62
CA GLY A 312 12.35 -0.79 29.36
C GLY A 312 11.66 0.54 29.16
N LYS A 313 11.94 1.51 30.04
CA LYS A 313 11.36 2.86 29.95
C LYS A 313 11.77 3.61 28.69
N MET A 314 13.04 3.50 28.28
CA MET A 314 13.52 4.07 27.01
C MET A 314 12.81 3.45 25.80
N LYS A 315 12.60 2.13 25.81
CA LYS A 315 11.87 1.42 24.75
C LYS A 315 10.39 1.83 24.70
N ASP A 316 9.73 1.93 25.85
CA ASP A 316 8.33 2.38 25.92
C ASP A 316 8.16 3.80 25.37
N CYS A 317 9.08 4.71 25.71
CA CYS A 317 9.09 6.07 25.18
C CYS A 317 9.33 6.09 23.65
N SER A 318 10.22 5.24 23.16
CA SER A 318 10.49 5.06 21.73
C SER A 318 9.25 4.54 20.98
N ASP A 319 8.59 3.51 21.50
CA ASP A 319 7.38 2.93 20.91
C ASP A 319 6.21 3.94 20.91
N SER A 320 6.07 4.73 21.97
CA SER A 320 5.11 5.84 22.01
C SER A 320 5.40 6.88 20.92
N THR A 321 6.66 7.29 20.79
CA THR A 321 7.11 8.23 19.76
C THR A 321 6.83 7.70 18.34
N CYS A 322 7.10 6.42 18.08
CA CYS A 322 6.78 5.76 16.82
C CYS A 322 5.28 5.79 16.50
N SER A 323 4.44 5.62 17.52
CA SER A 323 2.98 5.69 17.39
C SER A 323 2.52 7.09 16.95
N TYR A 324 3.09 8.14 17.53
CA TYR A 324 2.80 9.53 17.14
C TYR A 324 3.34 9.90 15.76
N MET A 325 4.51 9.38 15.36
CA MET A 325 5.03 9.55 13.99
C MET A 325 4.07 8.95 12.96
N LEU A 326 3.61 7.71 13.19
CA LEU A 326 2.64 7.06 12.32
C LEU A 326 1.30 7.79 12.31
N PHE A 327 0.82 8.24 13.46
CA PHE A 327 -0.38 9.05 13.57
C PHE A 327 -0.28 10.32 12.72
N GLY A 328 0.85 11.01 12.73
CA GLY A 328 1.11 12.15 11.85
C GLY A 328 0.94 11.83 10.36
N GLY A 329 1.33 10.62 9.93
CA GLY A 329 1.07 10.14 8.57
C GLY A 329 -0.41 10.05 8.22
N TYR A 330 -1.23 9.53 9.15
CA TYR A 330 -2.68 9.52 8.99
C TYR A 330 -3.27 10.94 9.01
N VAL A 331 -2.79 11.80 9.90
CA VAL A 331 -3.23 13.21 9.94
C VAL A 331 -2.97 13.90 8.60
N LEU A 332 -1.82 13.63 7.97
CA LEU A 332 -1.49 14.18 6.65
C LEU A 332 -2.50 13.75 5.58
N LEU A 333 -2.90 12.47 5.58
CA LEU A 333 -3.99 11.99 4.71
C LEU A 333 -5.33 12.67 5.04
N LEU A 334 -5.64 12.83 6.33
CA LEU A 334 -6.87 13.46 6.80
C LEU A 334 -6.91 14.97 6.51
N GLN A 335 -5.80 15.64 6.14
CA GLN A 335 -5.87 17.00 5.59
C GLN A 335 -6.33 17.03 4.12
N GLN A 336 -6.39 15.86 3.46
CA GLN A 336 -6.79 15.70 2.07
C GLN A 336 -8.14 14.96 1.93
N LEU A 337 -9.10 15.21 2.84
CA LEU A 337 -10.38 14.48 2.93
C LEU A 337 -11.11 14.33 1.60
N LYS A 338 -11.05 15.35 0.72
CA LYS A 338 -11.73 15.34 -0.59
C LYS A 338 -11.26 14.22 -1.52
N LEU A 339 -10.08 13.65 -1.28
CA LEU A 339 -9.48 12.57 -2.07
C LEU A 339 -9.85 11.18 -1.52
N LEU A 340 -10.38 11.11 -0.30
CA LEU A 340 -10.71 9.88 0.41
C LEU A 340 -12.23 9.64 0.37
N ASP A 341 -12.66 8.39 0.24
CA ASP A 341 -14.09 8.05 0.37
C ASP A 341 -14.45 7.61 1.78
N THR A 342 -15.74 7.42 2.02
CA THR A 342 -16.28 7.00 3.32
C THR A 342 -15.72 5.65 3.78
N ASP A 343 -15.50 4.71 2.86
CA ASP A 343 -14.99 3.38 3.18
C ASP A 343 -13.53 3.45 3.63
N LEU A 344 -12.69 4.24 2.96
CA LEU A 344 -11.31 4.48 3.36
C LEU A 344 -11.24 5.26 4.69
N LEU A 345 -12.08 6.27 4.87
CA LEU A 345 -12.15 7.03 6.12
C LEU A 345 -12.56 6.13 7.29
N PHE A 346 -13.52 5.22 7.09
CA PHE A 346 -13.95 4.25 8.10
C PHE A 346 -12.81 3.32 8.53
N ILE A 347 -12.03 2.77 7.59
CA ILE A 347 -10.90 1.91 7.97
C ILE A 347 -9.74 2.69 8.60
N ILE A 348 -9.54 3.96 8.23
CA ILE A 348 -8.59 4.86 8.90
C ILE A 348 -9.03 5.08 10.35
N GLN A 349 -10.30 5.40 10.58
CA GLN A 349 -10.87 5.54 11.92
C GLN A 349 -10.62 4.29 12.76
N GLN A 350 -10.88 3.10 12.20
CA GLN A 350 -10.60 1.84 12.89
C GLN A 350 -9.11 1.63 13.18
N ALA A 351 -8.23 1.99 12.25
CA ALA A 351 -6.78 1.84 12.43
C ALA A 351 -6.26 2.73 13.56
N LEU A 352 -6.81 3.94 13.67
CA LEU A 352 -6.56 4.92 14.73
C LEU A 352 -7.18 4.52 16.08
N GLY A 353 -8.07 3.52 16.11
CA GLY A 353 -8.71 3.06 17.34
C GLY A 353 -9.78 4.01 17.88
N LEU A 354 -10.38 4.83 17.03
CA LEU A 354 -11.46 5.76 17.40
C LEU A 354 -12.80 5.03 17.46
N GLU A 355 -13.58 5.28 18.51
CA GLU A 355 -14.79 4.51 18.81
C GLU A 355 -15.99 4.96 17.98
N ARG A 356 -16.12 6.26 17.74
CA ARG A 356 -17.31 6.90 17.16
C ARG A 356 -17.02 7.54 15.81
N SER A 357 -16.01 8.41 15.73
CA SER A 357 -15.75 9.20 14.53
C SER A 357 -14.37 9.84 14.50
N LEU A 358 -13.96 10.33 13.32
CA LEU A 358 -12.75 11.13 13.16
C LEU A 358 -12.79 12.48 13.90
N ASP A 359 -13.98 12.96 14.28
CA ASP A 359 -14.17 14.23 15.02
C ASP A 359 -13.70 14.15 16.47
N GLU A 360 -13.36 12.94 16.97
CA GLU A 360 -12.69 12.75 18.25
C GLU A 360 -11.26 13.31 18.27
N LEU A 361 -10.66 13.57 17.10
CA LEU A 361 -9.34 14.15 16.98
C LEU A 361 -9.40 15.67 17.10
N SER A 362 -8.82 16.23 18.17
CA SER A 362 -8.69 17.68 18.27
C SER A 362 -7.67 18.21 17.27
N LYS A 363 -7.78 19.49 16.90
CA LYS A 363 -6.79 20.15 16.03
C LYS A 363 -5.40 20.20 16.66
N GLU A 364 -5.33 20.26 17.99
CA GLU A 364 -4.08 20.19 18.74
C GLU A 364 -3.42 18.81 18.59
N ASP A 365 -4.20 17.73 18.75
CA ASP A 365 -3.70 16.37 18.56
C ASP A 365 -3.15 16.18 17.15
N MET A 366 -3.92 16.62 16.14
CA MET A 366 -3.50 16.57 14.74
C MET A 366 -2.21 17.36 14.50
N LEU A 367 -2.11 18.58 15.06
CA LEU A 367 -0.93 19.43 14.91
C LEU A 367 0.32 18.75 15.46
N ASP A 368 0.21 18.17 16.65
CA ASP A 368 1.36 17.53 17.27
C ASP A 368 1.75 16.25 16.52
N GLY A 369 0.79 15.46 16.03
CA GLY A 369 1.06 14.35 15.13
C GLY A 369 1.87 14.77 13.90
N VAL A 370 1.48 15.88 13.24
CA VAL A 370 2.22 16.43 12.10
C VAL A 370 3.64 16.86 12.50
N LYS A 371 3.84 17.46 13.68
CA LYS A 371 5.19 17.80 14.17
C LYS A 371 6.07 16.58 14.38
N PHE A 372 5.52 15.49 14.93
CA PHE A 372 6.25 14.22 15.08
C PHE A 372 6.67 13.65 13.72
N LEU A 373 5.74 13.61 12.76
CA LEU A 373 6.05 13.17 11.39
C LEU A 373 7.11 14.06 10.73
N LYS A 374 6.97 15.38 10.84
CA LYS A 374 7.88 16.35 10.24
C LYS A 374 9.31 16.16 10.76
N ARG A 375 9.48 16.09 12.09
CA ARG A 375 10.80 15.82 12.71
C ARG A 375 11.42 14.52 12.24
N PHE A 376 10.60 13.46 12.12
CA PHE A 376 11.05 12.18 11.62
C PHE A 376 11.59 12.29 10.19
N ILE A 377 10.83 12.92 9.30
CA ILE A 377 11.21 13.09 7.88
C ILE A 377 12.42 14.01 7.71
N GLU A 378 12.47 15.15 8.40
CA GLU A 378 13.57 16.12 8.31
C GLU A 378 14.90 15.56 8.83
N SER A 379 14.85 14.59 9.75
CA SER A 379 16.05 13.94 10.28
C SER A 379 16.73 12.99 9.29
N LYS A 380 16.21 12.81 8.07
CA LYS A 380 16.66 11.79 7.11
C LYS A 380 16.90 12.36 5.71
N GLN A 381 18.08 12.05 5.16
CA GLN A 381 18.47 12.45 3.80
C GLN A 381 18.05 11.45 2.71
N ASP A 382 17.61 10.23 3.06
CA ASP A 382 17.44 9.14 2.09
C ASP A 382 16.27 8.20 2.47
N THR A 383 15.05 8.75 2.54
CA THR A 383 13.86 7.97 2.90
C THR A 383 13.11 7.45 1.67
N ALA A 384 13.03 6.13 1.55
CA ALA A 384 12.27 5.45 0.49
C ALA A 384 10.79 5.28 0.89
N PHE A 385 10.06 6.38 1.09
CA PHE A 385 8.61 6.34 1.26
C PHE A 385 7.90 6.31 -0.10
N ASP A 386 6.79 5.58 -0.18
CA ASP A 386 5.87 5.70 -1.31
C ASP A 386 5.13 7.04 -1.22
N CYS A 387 5.66 8.05 -1.91
CA CYS A 387 5.09 9.39 -1.96
C CYS A 387 4.14 9.59 -3.15
N GLU A 388 3.74 8.52 -3.86
CA GLU A 388 2.95 8.68 -5.09
C GLU A 388 1.57 9.28 -4.84
N PHE A 389 1.00 9.12 -3.64
CA PHE A 389 -0.25 9.79 -3.25
C PHE A 389 -0.11 11.32 -3.32
N PHE A 390 1.05 11.85 -2.96
CA PHE A 390 1.32 13.28 -3.03
C PHE A 390 1.91 13.71 -4.37
N GLU A 391 2.09 12.76 -5.32
CA GLU A 391 2.80 12.97 -6.58
C GLU A 391 4.30 13.30 -6.39
N GLY A 392 4.92 12.71 -5.36
CA GLY A 392 6.36 12.78 -5.10
C GLY A 392 6.74 13.41 -3.75
N ALA A 393 8.01 13.26 -3.38
CA ALA A 393 8.54 13.69 -2.08
C ALA A 393 8.40 15.21 -1.84
N GLU A 394 8.74 16.03 -2.83
CA GLU A 394 8.62 17.49 -2.77
C GLU A 394 7.20 17.97 -2.42
N LYS A 395 6.20 17.34 -3.03
CA LYS A 395 4.79 17.67 -2.77
C LYS A 395 4.31 17.12 -1.44
N MET A 396 4.85 15.99 -0.98
CA MET A 396 4.63 15.51 0.39
C MET A 396 5.18 16.52 1.41
N HIS A 397 6.41 17.02 1.24
CA HIS A 397 6.97 18.06 2.12
C HIS A 397 6.11 19.33 2.12
N THR A 398 5.64 19.74 0.94
CA THR A 398 4.69 20.86 0.81
C THR A 398 3.39 20.59 1.56
N ALA A 399 2.85 19.36 1.48
CA ALA A 399 1.65 18.96 2.20
C ALA A 399 1.86 18.99 3.72
N ILE A 400 3.02 18.54 4.22
CA ILE A 400 3.38 18.60 5.64
C ILE A 400 3.44 20.05 6.12
N ALA A 401 4.17 20.92 5.41
CA ALA A 401 4.30 22.33 5.76
C ALA A 401 2.92 23.05 5.74
N ARG A 402 2.07 22.73 4.76
CA ARG A 402 0.70 23.25 4.69
C ARG A 402 -0.13 22.75 5.88
N ALA A 403 -0.10 21.46 6.17
CA ALA A 403 -0.84 20.86 7.29
C ALA A 403 -0.45 21.51 8.63
N GLU A 404 0.84 21.66 8.89
CA GLU A 404 1.36 22.33 10.09
C GLU A 404 0.87 23.78 10.17
N LYS A 405 0.96 24.54 9.07
CA LYS A 405 0.51 25.94 9.00
C LYS A 405 -1.00 26.05 9.28
N GLU A 406 -1.82 25.25 8.59
CA GLU A 406 -3.28 25.32 8.69
C GLU A 406 -3.78 24.90 10.07
N LEU A 407 -3.18 23.86 10.66
CA LEU A 407 -3.52 23.42 12.02
C LEU A 407 -3.05 24.43 13.07
N THR A 408 -1.88 25.04 12.90
CA THR A 408 -1.39 26.11 13.80
C THR A 408 -2.37 27.30 13.83
N LEU A 409 -2.89 27.71 12.68
CA LEU A 409 -3.89 28.79 12.59
C LEU A 409 -5.21 28.43 13.29
N GLN A 410 -5.59 27.15 13.29
CA GLN A 410 -6.82 26.67 13.93
C GLN A 410 -6.68 26.50 15.44
N VAL A 411 -5.47 26.27 15.94
CA VAL A 411 -5.16 26.13 17.37
C VAL A 411 -4.86 27.48 18.02
N ALA A 412 -4.46 28.49 17.24
CA ALA A 412 -4.18 29.83 17.76
C ALA A 412 -5.41 30.41 18.50
N PRO A 413 -5.22 31.05 19.68
CA PRO A 413 -6.32 31.65 20.41
C PRO A 413 -6.99 32.70 19.54
N LYS A 414 -8.32 32.58 19.35
CA LYS A 414 -9.12 33.63 18.69
C LYS A 414 -8.91 34.91 19.49
N LYS A 415 -8.34 35.95 18.87
CA LYS A 415 -8.33 37.28 19.48
C LYS A 415 -9.78 37.66 19.80
N GLU A 416 -10.06 37.87 21.09
CA GLU A 416 -11.30 38.53 21.50
C GLU A 416 -11.30 39.92 20.82
N GLU A 417 -12.21 40.12 19.87
CA GLU A 417 -12.59 41.47 19.48
C GLU A 417 -13.32 42.06 20.69
N SER A 418 -12.59 42.78 21.53
CA SER A 418 -13.18 43.63 22.55
C SER A 418 -13.99 44.70 21.83
N GLU A 419 -15.32 44.54 21.82
CA GLU A 419 -16.26 45.61 21.54
C GLU A 419 -15.93 46.78 22.48
N VAL A 420 -15.27 47.80 21.93
CA VAL A 420 -15.17 49.10 22.56
C VAL A 420 -16.56 49.72 22.49
N VAL A 421 -17.37 49.49 23.53
CA VAL A 421 -18.60 50.25 23.76
C VAL A 421 -18.20 51.68 24.05
N ILE A 422 -18.21 52.53 23.01
CA ILE A 422 -18.15 53.98 23.18
C ILE A 422 -19.50 54.40 23.75
N LEU A 423 -19.56 54.60 25.06
CA LEU A 423 -20.62 55.35 25.72
C LEU A 423 -20.44 56.83 25.37
N THR A 424 -21.21 57.32 24.39
CA THR A 424 -21.48 58.75 24.25
C THR A 424 -22.57 59.15 25.24
N VAL A 425 -22.23 60.04 26.16
CA VAL A 425 -23.16 60.89 26.93
C VAL A 425 -23.31 62.22 26.21
#